data_AF-A0A8E2DIB6-F1
#
_entry.id   AF-A0A8E2DIB6-F1
#
_cell.length_a   1.000
_cell.length_b   1.000
_cell.length_c   1.000
_cell.angle_alpha   90.00
_cell.angle_beta   90.00
_cell.angle_gamma   90.00
#
_symmetry.space_group_name_H-M   'P 1'
#
loop_
_entity.id
_entity.type
_entity.pdbx_description
1 polymer ?
#
loop_
_entity_poly.entity_id
_entity_poly.type
_entity_poly.pdbx_seq_one_letter_code
_entity_poly.pdbx_strand_id
1 'polypeptide(L)'
;MALIPIQKHAALKAKFSLRRIRNARRPLRHARTLMYQRIVRRNRLAHKRHPVDNFKTFKLSNLRSKPIFPKPIIIASEYLPNIIPRRLSSRSFPEPDQRKVAPFAGDTADLSPKILRDAWALLAIPSVGLFKYISVEPPKRLAKVLNIVVTDTGLSQGPTHVFAVHSPAPWPPSPSLRLAHRPRFIRTVHLFPVRPLMWLANCSKLPAIPPKRDPQYKLIPPEHPRMPPACLLSLPAIPLRIPSTETFEPLQQYLHTQDFVALIRELLPIMPPDPELKTIEEVWPRFTDDLATCCNRRELAAFARRVLGLYKNMVALRICDKAFWRDVLKLWDCLVEAVESRNIEEQVAVPSSDLYVCISADPDH
;
A
#
# COMPACT_ATOMS: atom_id res chain seq x y z
N MET A 1 -65.42 -27.91 50.24
CA MET A 1 -64.85 -26.84 49.39
C MET A 1 -64.21 -25.80 50.30
N ALA A 2 -62.90 -25.84 50.46
CA ALA A 2 -62.14 -24.87 51.25
C ALA A 2 -60.91 -24.46 50.43
N LEU A 3 -60.82 -23.17 50.10
CA LEU A 3 -59.69 -22.56 49.39
C LEU A 3 -58.76 -21.88 50.40
N ILE A 4 -57.50 -22.28 50.40
CA ILE A 4 -56.41 -21.64 51.15
C ILE A 4 -55.75 -20.58 50.25
N PRO A 5 -55.52 -19.33 50.71
CA PRO A 5 -54.82 -18.35 49.90
C PRO A 5 -53.31 -18.46 50.10
N ILE A 6 -52.59 -18.80 49.02
CA ILE A 6 -51.14 -18.63 48.92
C ILE A 6 -50.89 -17.37 48.08
N GLN A 7 -50.48 -16.27 48.69
CA GLN A 7 -49.77 -15.20 47.99
C GLN A 7 -49.12 -14.26 49.01
N LYS A 8 -47.77 -14.22 49.04
CA LYS A 8 -46.94 -13.02 49.36
C LYS A 8 -45.42 -13.23 49.42
N HIS A 9 -44.82 -14.29 48.85
CA HIS A 9 -43.36 -14.48 48.94
C HIS A 9 -42.51 -14.15 47.69
N ALA A 10 -43.10 -13.81 46.54
CA ALA A 10 -42.34 -13.59 45.31
C ALA A 10 -41.80 -12.15 45.11
N ALA A 11 -42.37 -11.13 45.76
CA ALA A 11 -42.06 -9.73 45.46
C ALA A 11 -40.75 -9.19 46.09
N LEU A 12 -40.19 -9.87 47.10
CA LEU A 12 -39.00 -9.37 47.82
C LEU A 12 -37.67 -9.79 47.17
N LYS A 13 -37.60 -10.92 46.46
CA LYS A 13 -36.34 -11.37 45.83
C LYS A 13 -35.94 -10.55 44.59
N ALA A 14 -36.90 -10.00 43.84
CA ALA A 14 -36.62 -9.21 42.63
C ALA A 14 -36.05 -7.81 42.93
N LYS A 15 -36.37 -7.20 44.08
CA LYS A 15 -35.85 -5.87 44.45
C LYS A 15 -34.39 -5.90 44.92
N PHE A 16 -33.94 -7.01 45.51
CA PHE A 16 -32.55 -7.15 45.97
C PHE A 16 -31.55 -7.39 44.83
N SER A 17 -31.92 -8.11 43.76
CA SER A 17 -31.03 -8.38 42.62
C SER A 17 -30.75 -7.13 41.78
N LEU A 18 -31.77 -6.27 41.56
CA LEU A 18 -31.62 -5.03 40.80
C LEU A 18 -30.75 -3.99 41.51
N ARG A 19 -30.78 -3.92 42.84
CA ARG A 19 -29.87 -3.03 43.61
C ARG A 19 -28.41 -3.46 43.50
N ARG A 20 -28.11 -4.76 43.48
CA ARG A 20 -26.74 -5.28 43.33
C ARG A 20 -26.14 -4.94 41.96
N ILE A 21 -26.92 -5.05 40.88
CA ILE A 21 -26.46 -4.72 39.51
C ILE A 21 -26.23 -3.21 39.35
N ARG A 22 -27.07 -2.36 39.98
CA ARG A 22 -26.90 -0.90 39.91
C ARG A 22 -25.66 -0.42 40.68
N ASN A 23 -25.34 -1.07 41.80
CA ASN A 23 -24.15 -0.75 42.59
C ASN A 23 -22.84 -1.25 41.95
N ALA A 24 -22.85 -2.37 41.21
CA ALA A 24 -21.66 -2.84 40.48
C ALA A 24 -21.31 -1.97 39.25
N ARG A 25 -22.28 -1.25 38.67
CA ARG A 25 -22.05 -0.36 37.50
C ARG A 25 -21.42 1.00 37.85
N ARG A 26 -21.56 1.47 39.10
CA ARG A 26 -20.95 2.73 39.56
C ARG A 26 -19.41 2.69 39.60
N PRO A 27 -18.74 1.67 40.18
CA PRO A 27 -17.28 1.61 40.21
C PRO A 27 -16.66 1.44 38.82
N LEU A 28 -17.31 0.71 37.90
CA LEU A 28 -16.83 0.55 36.52
C LEU A 28 -16.88 1.87 35.71
N ARG A 29 -17.92 2.70 35.92
CA ARG A 29 -17.96 4.03 35.31
C ARG A 29 -16.88 4.94 35.89
N HIS A 30 -16.71 4.93 37.21
CA HIS A 30 -15.72 5.77 37.87
C HIS A 30 -14.28 5.39 37.51
N ALA A 31 -13.97 4.09 37.42
CA ALA A 31 -12.68 3.59 36.96
C ALA A 31 -12.37 3.99 35.51
N ARG A 32 -13.36 3.92 34.60
CA ARG A 32 -13.20 4.38 33.22
C ARG A 32 -12.97 5.90 33.14
N THR A 33 -13.71 6.69 33.92
CA THR A 33 -13.53 8.14 33.96
C THR A 33 -12.16 8.53 34.51
N LEU A 34 -11.69 7.88 35.57
CA LEU A 34 -10.37 8.12 36.15
C LEU A 34 -9.23 7.68 35.22
N MET A 35 -9.39 6.56 34.51
CA MET A 35 -8.41 6.10 33.53
C MET A 35 -8.34 7.06 32.33
N TYR A 36 -9.49 7.53 31.83
CA TYR A 36 -9.55 8.51 30.75
C TYR A 36 -8.95 9.86 31.17
N GLN A 37 -9.25 10.34 32.38
CA GLN A 37 -8.66 11.57 32.93
C GLN A 37 -7.15 11.46 33.13
N ARG A 38 -6.62 10.30 33.56
CA ARG A 38 -5.17 10.05 33.64
C ARG A 38 -4.51 10.07 32.26
N ILE A 39 -5.12 9.46 31.25
CA ILE A 39 -4.61 9.48 29.86
C ILE A 39 -4.61 10.92 29.32
N VAL A 40 -5.70 11.67 29.52
CA VAL A 40 -5.81 13.07 29.07
C VAL A 40 -4.81 13.97 29.81
N ARG A 41 -4.58 13.81 31.12
CA ARG A 41 -3.55 14.56 31.87
C ARG A 41 -2.14 14.21 31.38
N ARG A 42 -1.84 12.93 31.13
CA ARG A 42 -0.53 12.49 30.62
C ARG A 42 -0.26 13.08 29.22
N ASN A 43 -1.28 13.13 28.37
CA ASN A 43 -1.20 13.75 27.05
C ASN A 43 -1.12 15.28 27.11
N ARG A 44 -1.83 15.95 28.03
CA ARG A 44 -1.71 17.41 28.24
C ARG A 44 -0.32 17.82 28.73
N LEU A 45 0.31 17.02 29.60
CA LEU A 45 1.69 17.26 30.03
C LEU A 45 2.69 17.02 28.89
N ALA A 46 2.45 16.05 28.01
CA ALA A 46 3.24 15.84 26.80
C ALA A 46 3.07 16.97 25.75
N HIS A 47 1.93 17.66 25.76
CA HIS A 47 1.60 18.75 24.84
C HIS A 47 1.88 20.17 25.38
N LYS A 48 2.44 20.33 26.58
CA LYS A 48 2.99 21.63 27.06
C LYS A 48 4.35 21.99 26.40
N ARG A 49 4.55 21.60 25.14
CA ARG A 49 5.67 22.10 24.34
C ARG A 49 5.16 23.33 23.58
N HIS A 50 5.92 24.41 23.67
CA HIS A 50 5.64 25.75 23.16
C HIS A 50 5.02 25.75 21.75
N PRO A 51 4.15 26.73 21.42
CA PRO A 51 3.70 26.94 20.05
C PRO A 51 4.95 27.07 19.17
N VAL A 52 5.16 26.08 18.31
CA VAL A 52 6.22 26.12 17.31
C VAL A 52 5.76 27.09 16.24
N ASP A 53 6.44 28.22 16.18
CA ASP A 53 6.30 29.22 15.15
C ASP A 53 6.65 28.58 13.79
N ASN A 54 5.63 28.34 12.95
CA ASN A 54 5.69 27.44 11.78
C ASN A 54 6.54 27.94 10.60
N PHE A 55 7.38 28.97 10.79
CA PHE A 55 8.09 29.63 9.69
C PHE A 55 9.62 29.58 9.77
N LYS A 56 10.22 29.04 10.84
CA LYS A 56 11.69 28.97 10.94
C LYS A 56 12.19 27.55 10.79
N THR A 57 12.63 27.25 9.56
CA THR A 57 13.51 26.13 9.17
C THR A 57 12.93 24.73 9.40
N PHE A 58 12.46 24.10 8.32
CA PHE A 58 12.48 22.64 8.18
C PHE A 58 13.95 22.18 8.20
N LYS A 59 14.58 22.15 9.39
CA LYS A 59 15.77 21.35 9.58
C LYS A 59 15.32 19.91 9.44
N LEU A 60 15.72 19.25 8.35
CA LEU A 60 15.67 17.81 8.21
C LEU A 60 16.46 17.22 9.37
N SER A 61 15.78 16.95 10.48
CA SER A 61 16.41 16.34 11.63
C SER A 61 16.86 14.95 11.21
N ASN A 62 18.17 14.76 11.08
CA ASN A 62 18.86 13.48 10.99
C ASN A 62 18.65 12.69 12.31
N LEU A 63 17.39 12.35 12.62
CA LEU A 63 17.03 11.47 13.72
C LEU A 63 17.43 10.06 13.32
N ARG A 64 18.70 9.72 13.55
CA ARG A 64 19.20 8.35 13.64
C ARG A 64 18.61 7.68 14.88
N SER A 65 17.30 7.55 14.99
CA SER A 65 16.72 6.55 15.90
C SER A 65 16.96 5.21 15.24
N LYS A 66 17.88 4.39 15.78
CA LYS A 66 18.01 2.98 15.35
C LYS A 66 16.62 2.36 15.47
N PRO A 67 15.96 1.98 14.37
CA PRO A 67 14.66 1.36 14.47
C PRO A 67 14.83 0.06 15.24
N ILE A 68 14.22 -0.02 16.43
CA ILE A 68 14.03 -1.29 17.13
C ILE A 68 12.96 -2.03 16.33
N PHE A 69 13.38 -2.67 15.24
CA PHE A 69 12.54 -3.62 14.56
C PHE A 69 12.36 -4.81 15.51
N PRO A 70 11.13 -5.26 15.79
CA PRO A 70 10.96 -6.55 16.44
C PRO A 70 11.73 -7.59 15.62
N LYS A 71 12.51 -8.46 16.28
CA LYS A 71 13.21 -9.57 15.62
C LYS A 71 12.23 -10.20 14.62
N PRO A 72 12.60 -10.37 13.34
CA PRO A 72 11.71 -11.01 12.38
C PRO A 72 11.30 -12.34 12.99
N ILE A 73 9.99 -12.58 13.07
CA ILE A 73 9.49 -13.92 13.35
C ILE A 73 10.02 -14.75 12.19
N ILE A 74 11.06 -15.55 12.45
CA ILE A 74 11.57 -16.53 11.51
C ILE A 74 10.48 -17.60 11.47
N ILE A 75 9.50 -17.40 10.60
CA ILE A 75 8.59 -18.47 10.21
C ILE A 75 9.48 -19.41 9.39
N ALA A 76 9.72 -20.61 9.92
CA ALA A 76 10.46 -21.65 9.22
C ALA A 76 9.92 -21.76 7.78
N SER A 77 10.85 -21.77 6.82
CA SER A 77 10.60 -21.74 5.37
C SER A 77 9.67 -22.86 4.90
N GLU A 78 9.46 -23.89 5.72
CA GLU A 78 8.63 -25.06 5.45
C GLU A 78 7.13 -24.74 5.41
N TYR A 79 6.68 -23.61 5.97
CA TYR A 79 5.28 -23.16 5.94
C TYR A 79 4.99 -22.04 4.92
N LEU A 80 5.85 -21.87 3.91
CA LEU A 80 5.57 -21.05 2.74
C LEU A 80 4.54 -21.60 1.72
N PRO A 81 3.79 -22.71 1.88
CA PRO A 81 2.75 -23.07 0.90
C PRO A 81 1.39 -22.45 1.23
N ASN A 82 1.31 -21.35 1.99
CA ASN A 82 0.04 -20.66 2.23
C ASN A 82 -0.33 -19.71 1.08
N ILE A 83 -0.78 -20.37 0.00
CA ILE A 83 -1.75 -19.96 -1.02
C ILE A 83 -1.30 -18.81 -1.93
N ILE A 84 -0.31 -19.10 -2.77
CA ILE A 84 -0.24 -18.45 -4.08
C ILE A 84 -1.45 -18.97 -4.87
N PRO A 85 -2.40 -18.10 -5.29
CA PRO A 85 -3.56 -18.58 -6.04
C PRO A 85 -3.10 -19.15 -7.39
N ARG A 86 -3.49 -20.39 -7.72
CA ARG A 86 -3.12 -21.02 -8.99
C ARG A 86 -3.51 -20.19 -10.21
N ARG A 87 -4.63 -19.47 -10.12
CA ARG A 87 -5.12 -18.60 -11.20
C ARG A 87 -5.59 -17.28 -10.64
N LEU A 88 -5.29 -16.22 -11.37
CA LEU A 88 -5.90 -14.91 -11.21
C LEU A 88 -6.98 -14.75 -12.27
N SER A 89 -8.05 -14.02 -11.94
CA SER A 89 -9.12 -13.72 -12.89
C SER A 89 -9.09 -12.26 -13.28
N SER A 90 -9.28 -12.01 -14.58
CA SER A 90 -9.54 -10.65 -15.09
C SER A 90 -10.86 -10.14 -14.51
N ARG A 91 -10.91 -8.83 -14.28
CA ARG A 91 -12.13 -8.14 -13.87
C ARG A 91 -12.41 -7.03 -14.87
N SER A 92 -13.61 -7.05 -15.44
CA SER A 92 -14.10 -5.91 -16.20
C SER A 92 -14.61 -4.85 -15.22
N PHE A 93 -14.10 -3.64 -15.34
CA PHE A 93 -14.55 -2.49 -14.57
C PHE A 93 -15.23 -1.48 -15.50
N PRO A 94 -16.22 -0.72 -14.99
CA PRO A 94 -16.85 0.32 -15.78
C PRO A 94 -15.81 1.40 -16.15
N GLU A 95 -15.99 2.00 -17.32
CA GLU A 95 -15.18 3.13 -17.78
C GLU A 95 -15.26 4.28 -16.74
N PRO A 96 -14.17 5.07 -16.57
CA PRO A 96 -14.21 6.21 -15.65
C PRO A 96 -15.28 7.24 -16.02
N ASP A 97 -15.83 7.90 -15.01
CA ASP A 97 -16.86 8.93 -15.21
C ASP A 97 -16.24 10.20 -15.81
N GLN A 98 -16.68 10.58 -17.02
CA GLN A 98 -16.21 11.77 -17.73
C GLN A 98 -16.32 13.03 -16.88
N ARG A 99 -17.35 13.14 -16.03
CA ARG A 99 -17.56 14.31 -15.16
C ARG A 99 -16.42 14.50 -14.16
N LYS A 100 -15.72 13.43 -13.80
CA LYS A 100 -14.54 13.49 -12.91
C LYS A 100 -13.27 13.82 -13.68
N VAL A 101 -13.20 13.44 -14.96
CA VAL A 101 -12.04 13.64 -15.84
C VAL A 101 -11.98 15.07 -16.39
N ALA A 102 -13.12 15.58 -16.85
CA ALA A 102 -13.25 16.88 -17.53
C ALA A 102 -12.55 18.06 -16.82
N PRO A 103 -12.64 18.25 -15.49
CA PRO A 103 -11.97 19.35 -14.79
C PRO A 103 -10.44 19.35 -14.88
N PHE A 104 -9.83 18.23 -15.27
CA PHE A 104 -8.38 18.06 -15.36
C PHE A 104 -7.87 17.96 -16.79
N ALA A 105 -8.77 17.88 -17.78
CA ALA A 105 -8.45 17.64 -19.18
C ALA A 105 -8.22 18.93 -19.99
N GLY A 106 -8.54 20.11 -19.43
CA GLY A 106 -8.37 21.39 -20.13
C GLY A 106 -9.19 21.40 -21.43
N ASP A 107 -8.54 21.75 -22.54
CA ASP A 107 -9.17 21.80 -23.88
C ASP A 107 -9.64 20.42 -24.39
N THR A 108 -9.20 19.34 -23.75
CA THR A 108 -9.61 17.96 -24.08
C THR A 108 -10.76 17.44 -23.20
N ALA A 109 -11.47 18.32 -22.49
CA ALA A 109 -12.55 17.96 -21.57
C ALA A 109 -13.72 17.20 -22.20
N ASP A 110 -13.91 17.29 -23.52
CA ASP A 110 -14.95 16.58 -24.25
C ASP A 110 -14.50 15.18 -24.74
N LEU A 111 -13.20 14.89 -24.68
CA LEU A 111 -12.68 13.58 -25.10
C LEU A 111 -13.02 12.51 -24.07
N SER A 112 -13.46 11.34 -24.54
CA SER A 112 -13.71 10.20 -23.67
C SER A 112 -12.44 9.76 -22.93
N PRO A 113 -12.56 9.14 -21.74
CA PRO A 113 -11.40 8.73 -20.95
C PRO A 113 -10.54 7.71 -21.70
N LYS A 114 -11.16 6.88 -22.54
CA LYS A 114 -10.46 5.95 -23.43
C LYS A 114 -9.54 6.67 -24.43
N ILE A 115 -10.06 7.66 -25.15
CA ILE A 115 -9.25 8.43 -26.11
C ILE A 115 -8.10 9.15 -25.39
N LEU A 116 -8.36 9.68 -24.19
CA LEU A 116 -7.32 10.31 -23.37
C LEU A 116 -6.22 9.32 -22.96
N ARG A 117 -6.57 8.08 -22.59
CA ARG A 117 -5.58 7.02 -22.31
C ARG A 117 -4.72 6.71 -23.54
N ASP A 118 -5.38 6.49 -24.68
CA ASP A 118 -4.71 6.12 -25.92
C ASP A 118 -3.77 7.24 -26.38
N ALA A 119 -4.21 8.50 -26.30
CA ALA A 119 -3.38 9.67 -26.60
C ALA A 119 -2.20 9.80 -25.62
N TRP A 120 -2.41 9.53 -24.34
CA TRP A 120 -1.35 9.60 -23.33
C TRP A 120 -0.30 8.51 -23.50
N ALA A 121 -0.72 7.31 -23.89
CA ALA A 121 0.16 6.20 -24.22
C ALA A 121 1.15 6.57 -25.33
N LEU A 122 0.67 7.30 -26.36
CA LEU A 122 1.51 7.75 -27.48
C LEU A 122 2.55 8.79 -27.09
N LEU A 123 2.30 9.58 -26.04
CA LEU A 123 3.24 10.61 -25.59
C LEU A 123 4.38 10.05 -24.73
N ALA A 124 4.24 8.82 -24.21
CA ALA A 124 5.23 8.11 -23.39
C ALA A 124 5.93 9.00 -22.34
N ILE A 125 5.19 9.91 -21.70
CA ILE A 125 5.79 10.95 -20.86
C ILE A 125 6.35 10.29 -19.60
N PRO A 126 7.68 10.30 -19.38
CA PRO A 126 8.26 9.69 -18.20
C PRO A 126 7.72 10.34 -16.94
N SER A 127 7.53 9.52 -15.90
CA SER A 127 7.09 10.05 -14.62
C SER A 127 8.14 11.03 -14.08
N VAL A 128 7.71 12.19 -13.56
CA VAL A 128 8.63 13.17 -12.97
C VAL A 128 9.17 12.55 -11.68
N GLY A 129 10.43 12.13 -11.70
CA GLY A 129 11.10 11.49 -10.58
C GLY A 129 11.22 12.42 -9.38
N LEU A 130 10.37 12.22 -8.38
CA LEU A 130 10.40 12.96 -7.12
C LEU A 130 9.94 12.01 -6.00
N PHE A 131 10.85 11.15 -5.55
CA PHE A 131 10.57 10.21 -4.47
C PHE A 131 11.18 10.71 -3.16
N LYS A 132 10.33 11.15 -2.24
CA LYS A 132 10.72 11.43 -0.85
C LYS A 132 9.77 10.72 0.10
N TYR A 133 10.32 9.80 0.89
CA TYR A 133 9.59 9.07 1.93
C TYR A 133 9.25 10.02 3.10
N ILE A 134 8.02 9.97 3.61
CA ILE A 134 7.66 10.63 4.86
C ILE A 134 7.05 9.60 5.81
N SER A 135 7.70 9.38 6.95
CA SER A 135 7.11 8.58 8.03
C SER A 135 6.13 9.43 8.82
N VAL A 136 4.86 9.02 8.88
CA VAL A 136 3.82 9.75 9.61
C VAL A 136 3.37 8.92 10.81
N GLU A 137 3.49 9.48 12.01
CA GLU A 137 2.92 8.87 13.21
C GLU A 137 1.38 8.93 13.16
N PRO A 138 0.65 7.81 13.26
CA PRO A 138 -0.77 7.84 13.52
C PRO A 138 -0.99 8.28 14.98
N PRO A 139 -2.00 9.11 15.30
CA PRO A 139 -3.11 9.59 14.48
C PRO A 139 -2.92 11.03 13.96
N LYS A 140 -1.70 11.48 13.62
CA LYS A 140 -1.52 12.81 13.04
C LYS A 140 -2.21 12.87 11.68
N ARG A 141 -3.01 13.91 11.46
CA ARG A 141 -3.63 14.18 10.16
C ARG A 141 -2.50 14.50 9.19
N LEU A 142 -2.45 13.79 8.06
CA LEU A 142 -1.58 14.16 6.96
C LEU A 142 -1.87 15.62 6.58
N ALA A 143 -0.82 16.42 6.36
CA ALA A 143 -0.99 17.77 5.86
C ALA A 143 -1.76 17.73 4.54
N LYS A 144 -2.79 18.58 4.40
CA LYS A 144 -3.61 18.64 3.18
C LYS A 144 -2.84 19.20 1.99
N VAL A 145 -1.80 19.98 2.25
CA VAL A 145 -0.93 20.64 1.27
C VAL A 145 0.50 20.30 1.63
N LEU A 146 1.29 19.94 0.63
CA LEU A 146 2.70 19.60 0.74
C LEU A 146 3.51 20.55 -0.14
N ASN A 147 4.57 21.11 0.45
CA ASN A 147 5.50 21.96 -0.27
C ASN A 147 6.62 21.09 -0.85
N ILE A 148 6.78 21.10 -2.16
CA ILE A 148 7.78 20.31 -2.90
C ILE A 148 8.68 21.29 -3.64
N VAL A 149 10.00 21.07 -3.59
CA VAL A 149 10.96 21.85 -4.35
C VAL A 149 11.21 21.13 -5.68
N VAL A 150 11.05 21.83 -6.80
CA VAL A 150 11.22 21.32 -8.15
C VAL A 150 12.20 22.23 -8.90
N THR A 151 13.14 21.66 -9.65
CA THR A 151 14.04 22.41 -10.55
C THR A 151 13.34 22.74 -11.87
N ASP A 152 13.71 23.85 -12.51
CA ASP A 152 12.96 24.52 -13.59
C ASP A 152 12.55 23.65 -14.79
N THR A 153 13.29 22.58 -15.09
CA THR A 153 13.09 21.72 -16.28
C THR A 153 11.77 20.92 -16.32
N GLY A 154 10.94 20.98 -15.28
CA GLY A 154 9.74 20.15 -15.15
C GLY A 154 8.41 20.88 -14.91
N LEU A 155 8.34 22.22 -14.98
CA LEU A 155 7.15 22.96 -14.52
C LEU A 155 5.91 22.81 -15.41
N SER A 156 6.06 22.89 -16.74
CA SER A 156 4.94 22.73 -17.69
C SER A 156 4.30 21.33 -17.62
N GLN A 157 5.12 20.35 -17.28
CA GLN A 157 4.79 18.95 -17.12
C GLN A 157 4.75 18.54 -15.64
N GLY A 158 4.66 19.51 -14.73
CA GLY A 158 4.79 19.25 -13.30
C GLY A 158 3.64 18.39 -12.74
N PRO A 159 3.87 17.68 -11.63
CA PRO A 159 2.77 17.13 -10.86
C PRO A 159 1.89 18.26 -10.32
N THR A 160 0.58 18.05 -10.33
CA THR A 160 -0.38 19.01 -9.75
C THR A 160 -0.89 18.56 -8.39
N HIS A 161 -0.70 17.28 -8.06
CA HIS A 161 -1.18 16.65 -6.84
C HIS A 161 -0.13 15.68 -6.31
N VAL A 162 -0.29 15.26 -5.06
CA VAL A 162 0.52 14.22 -4.44
C VAL A 162 -0.41 13.15 -3.89
N PHE A 163 -0.21 11.90 -4.29
CA PHE A 163 -0.83 10.77 -3.62
C PHE A 163 -0.01 10.39 -2.38
N ALA A 164 -0.67 10.39 -1.23
CA ALA A 164 -0.13 9.91 0.02
C ALA A 164 -0.57 8.47 0.22
N VAL A 165 0.23 7.58 -0.35
CA VAL A 165 -0.05 6.17 -0.52
C VAL A 165 0.33 5.41 0.73
N HIS A 166 -0.58 4.56 1.21
CA HIS A 166 -0.31 3.74 2.38
C HIS A 166 -1.04 2.40 2.35
N SER A 167 -0.42 1.40 2.96
CA SER A 167 -1.02 0.08 3.13
C SER A 167 -2.22 0.12 4.09
N PRO A 168 -3.11 -0.88 4.06
CA PRO A 168 -4.13 -1.04 5.09
C PRO A 168 -3.45 -1.19 6.45
N ALA A 169 -4.09 -0.71 7.51
CA ALA A 169 -3.54 -0.97 8.83
C ALA A 169 -3.57 -2.48 9.13
N PRO A 170 -2.55 -3.00 9.83
CA PRO A 170 -2.62 -4.35 10.37
C PRO A 170 -3.78 -4.44 11.37
N TRP A 171 -4.21 -5.66 11.64
CA TRP A 171 -5.25 -5.92 12.64
C TRP A 171 -4.79 -5.42 14.03
N PRO A 172 -5.68 -4.80 14.84
CA PRO A 172 -7.10 -4.56 14.57
C PRO A 172 -7.36 -3.39 13.58
N PRO A 173 -8.46 -3.42 12.80
CA PRO A 173 -8.74 -2.40 11.79
C PRO A 173 -9.19 -1.05 12.37
N SER A 174 -9.65 -1.02 13.62
CA SER A 174 -10.03 0.22 14.29
C SER A 174 -8.80 1.02 14.76
N PRO A 175 -8.70 2.33 14.45
CA PRO A 175 -7.64 3.20 14.99
C PRO A 175 -7.57 3.18 16.52
N SER A 176 -8.73 3.21 17.19
CA SER A 176 -8.79 3.20 18.66
C SER A 176 -8.27 1.89 19.24
N LEU A 177 -8.63 0.76 18.62
CA LEU A 177 -8.12 -0.54 19.05
C LEU A 177 -6.63 -0.68 18.76
N ARG A 178 -6.14 -0.16 17.64
CA ARG A 178 -4.69 -0.17 17.37
C ARG A 178 -3.92 0.63 18.39
N LEU A 179 -4.42 1.79 18.81
CA LEU A 179 -3.75 2.58 19.84
C LEU A 179 -3.69 1.82 21.18
N ALA A 180 -4.74 1.05 21.50
CA ALA A 180 -4.77 0.20 22.69
C ALA A 180 -3.79 -0.99 22.60
N HIS A 181 -3.74 -1.68 21.45
CA HIS A 181 -2.90 -2.88 21.26
C HIS A 181 -1.44 -2.57 20.88
N ARG A 182 -1.22 -1.48 20.16
CA ARG A 182 0.07 -1.05 19.59
C ARG A 182 0.20 0.48 19.69
N PRO A 183 0.47 1.02 20.88
CA PRO A 183 0.49 2.46 21.12
C PRO A 183 1.58 3.22 20.32
N ARG A 184 2.55 2.50 19.74
CA ARG A 184 3.62 3.03 18.89
C ARG A 184 3.54 2.56 17.43
N PHE A 185 2.39 2.09 16.97
CA PHE A 185 2.25 1.76 15.56
C PHE A 185 2.50 3.03 14.74
N ILE A 186 3.50 3.01 13.84
CA ILE A 186 3.77 4.10 12.90
C ILE A 186 3.39 3.61 11.51
N ARG A 187 2.66 4.43 10.74
CA ARG A 187 2.27 4.08 9.38
C ARG A 187 3.19 4.80 8.42
N THR A 188 3.95 4.05 7.65
CA THR A 188 4.71 4.58 6.52
C THR A 188 3.74 5.12 5.46
N VAL A 189 3.99 6.34 5.00
CA VAL A 189 3.24 6.98 3.92
C VAL A 189 4.23 7.31 2.81
N HIS A 190 3.95 6.82 1.62
CA HIS A 190 4.74 7.08 0.43
C HIS A 190 4.10 8.24 -0.32
N LEU A 191 4.90 9.24 -0.68
CA LEU A 191 4.42 10.39 -1.43
C LEU A 191 4.77 10.22 -2.89
N PHE A 192 3.74 10.24 -3.71
CA PHE A 192 3.85 10.08 -5.15
C PHE A 192 3.33 11.34 -5.85
N PRO A 193 4.19 12.11 -6.54
CA PRO A 193 3.74 13.21 -7.38
C PRO A 193 2.91 12.63 -8.54
N VAL A 194 1.75 13.22 -8.82
CA VAL A 194 0.83 12.71 -9.84
C VAL A 194 0.18 13.81 -10.68
N ARG A 195 -0.19 13.44 -11.91
CA ARG A 195 -1.17 14.17 -12.73
C ARG A 195 -2.52 13.44 -12.65
N PRO A 196 -3.56 14.06 -12.06
CA PRO A 196 -4.87 13.41 -11.90
C PRO A 196 -5.47 12.90 -13.20
N LEU A 197 -5.29 13.61 -14.31
CA LEU A 197 -5.84 13.25 -15.60
C LEU A 197 -5.49 11.80 -15.99
N MET A 198 -4.22 11.42 -15.87
CA MET A 198 -3.76 10.06 -16.16
C MET A 198 -4.44 9.02 -15.25
N TRP A 199 -4.50 9.28 -13.95
CA TRP A 199 -5.13 8.36 -13.01
C TRP A 199 -6.63 8.25 -13.21
N LEU A 200 -7.33 9.37 -13.41
CA LEU A 200 -8.76 9.43 -13.64
C LEU A 200 -9.15 8.80 -14.98
N ALA A 201 -8.30 8.93 -16.00
CA ALA A 201 -8.48 8.26 -17.27
C ALA A 201 -8.28 6.74 -17.16
N ASN A 202 -7.43 6.24 -16.26
CA ASN A 202 -7.13 4.81 -16.13
C ASN A 202 -7.95 4.07 -15.06
N CYS A 203 -8.38 4.74 -14.00
CA CYS A 203 -8.95 4.14 -12.80
C CYS A 203 -10.38 4.61 -12.55
N SER A 204 -11.34 3.68 -12.51
CA SER A 204 -12.73 4.03 -12.21
C SER A 204 -13.01 4.24 -10.72
N LYS A 205 -12.07 3.83 -9.84
CA LYS A 205 -12.18 4.00 -8.38
C LYS A 205 -10.97 4.74 -7.81
N LEU A 206 -11.11 6.06 -7.74
CA LEU A 206 -10.20 6.94 -7.04
C LEU A 206 -10.93 7.71 -5.93
N PRO A 207 -10.22 8.15 -4.88
CA PRO A 207 -10.74 9.16 -3.97
C PRO A 207 -11.08 10.45 -4.74
N ALA A 208 -11.94 11.29 -4.17
CA ALA A 208 -12.21 12.60 -4.75
C ALA A 208 -10.92 13.41 -4.83
N ILE A 209 -10.57 13.84 -6.04
CA ILE A 209 -9.42 14.69 -6.30
C ILE A 209 -9.95 16.13 -6.36
N PRO A 210 -9.43 17.05 -5.53
CA PRO A 210 -9.84 18.44 -5.62
C PRO A 210 -9.49 18.99 -7.01
N PRO A 211 -10.36 19.79 -7.64
CA PRO A 211 -10.03 20.40 -8.92
C PRO A 211 -8.77 21.27 -8.75
N LYS A 212 -7.99 21.38 -9.83
CA LYS A 212 -6.75 22.16 -9.88
C LYS A 212 -7.06 23.58 -9.39
N ARG A 213 -6.50 23.95 -8.24
CA ARG A 213 -6.29 25.35 -7.89
C ARG A 213 -5.01 25.80 -8.57
N ASP A 214 -4.92 27.06 -8.95
CA ASP A 214 -3.68 27.61 -9.48
C ASP A 214 -2.54 27.26 -8.53
N PRO A 215 -1.53 26.50 -9.00
CA PRO A 215 -0.47 26.02 -8.13
C PRO A 215 0.22 27.25 -7.55
N GLN A 216 0.22 27.35 -6.22
CA GLN A 216 1.01 28.39 -5.55
C GLN A 216 2.47 27.96 -5.66
N TYR A 217 3.19 28.63 -6.56
CA TYR A 217 4.62 28.48 -6.70
C TYR A 217 5.31 29.70 -6.10
N LYS A 218 6.43 29.44 -5.42
CA LYS A 218 7.36 30.48 -4.98
C LYS A 218 8.72 30.18 -5.59
N LEU A 219 9.23 31.10 -6.40
CA LEU A 219 10.59 31.01 -6.93
C LEU A 219 11.57 31.07 -5.74
N ILE A 220 12.47 30.11 -5.70
CA ILE A 220 13.60 30.05 -4.78
C ILE A 220 14.82 30.53 -5.57
N PRO A 221 15.37 31.72 -5.25
CA PRO A 221 16.58 32.19 -5.90
C PRO A 221 17.72 31.19 -5.65
N PRO A 222 18.58 30.92 -6.65
CA PRO A 222 19.68 29.98 -6.49
C PRO A 222 20.68 30.51 -5.46
N GLU A 223 21.14 29.65 -4.53
CA GLU A 223 22.18 30.04 -3.55
C GLU A 223 23.54 30.29 -4.21
N HIS A 224 23.75 29.75 -5.41
CA HIS A 224 24.99 29.86 -6.18
C HIS A 224 24.68 30.08 -7.67
N PRO A 225 25.41 30.94 -8.40
CA PRO A 225 25.13 31.25 -9.82
C PRO A 225 25.14 30.04 -10.78
N ARG A 226 25.77 28.94 -10.37
CA ARG A 226 25.84 27.68 -11.14
C ARG A 226 24.68 26.73 -10.86
N MET A 227 23.84 27.00 -9.86
CA MET A 227 22.67 26.16 -9.56
C MET A 227 21.46 26.65 -10.36
N PRO A 228 20.67 25.73 -10.92
CA PRO A 228 19.43 26.11 -11.59
C PRO A 228 18.46 26.74 -10.58
N PRO A 229 17.60 27.68 -11.01
CA PRO A 229 16.51 28.16 -10.17
C PRO A 229 15.61 26.99 -9.77
N ALA A 230 15.08 27.08 -8.55
CA ALA A 230 14.16 26.09 -8.02
C ALA A 230 12.83 26.76 -7.69
N CYS A 231 11.75 26.00 -7.75
CA CYS A 231 10.40 26.45 -7.45
C CYS A 231 9.84 25.63 -6.29
N LEU A 232 9.33 26.30 -5.26
CA LEU A 232 8.54 25.68 -4.20
C LEU A 232 7.09 25.57 -4.66
N LEU A 233 6.62 24.37 -4.94
CA LEU A 233 5.25 24.06 -5.33
C LEU A 233 4.44 23.60 -4.12
N SER A 234 3.29 24.23 -3.89
CA SER A 234 2.32 23.78 -2.88
C SER A 234 1.28 22.86 -3.52
N LEU A 235 1.42 21.55 -3.32
CA LEU A 235 0.55 20.55 -3.94
C LEU A 235 -0.44 19.94 -2.93
N PRO A 236 -1.73 19.78 -3.28
CA PRO A 236 -2.68 19.05 -2.44
C PRO A 236 -2.28 17.57 -2.31
N ALA A 237 -2.31 17.08 -1.06
CA ALA A 237 -2.02 15.70 -0.71
C ALA A 237 -3.32 14.90 -0.57
N ILE A 238 -3.46 13.84 -1.38
CA ILE A 238 -4.64 12.98 -1.42
C ILE A 238 -4.29 11.64 -0.79
N PRO A 239 -4.92 11.25 0.33
CA PRO A 239 -4.66 9.95 0.93
C PRO A 239 -5.19 8.84 0.02
N LEU A 240 -4.31 7.90 -0.35
CA LEU A 240 -4.66 6.77 -1.19
C LEU A 240 -4.33 5.46 -0.48
N ARG A 241 -5.36 4.71 -0.09
CA ARG A 241 -5.19 3.39 0.52
C ARG A 241 -5.14 2.32 -0.55
N ILE A 242 -4.01 1.62 -0.65
CA ILE A 242 -3.83 0.51 -1.59
C ILE A 242 -3.38 -0.76 -0.86
N PRO A 243 -3.62 -1.97 -1.42
CA PRO A 243 -3.18 -3.23 -0.81
C PRO A 243 -1.66 -3.38 -0.67
N SER A 244 -0.88 -2.94 -1.66
CA SER A 244 0.57 -3.12 -1.71
C SER A 244 1.27 -1.81 -2.07
N THR A 245 1.91 -1.17 -1.08
CA THR A 245 2.66 0.08 -1.30
C THR A 245 3.89 -0.09 -2.19
N GLU A 246 4.55 -1.24 -2.08
CA GLU A 246 5.79 -1.55 -2.80
C GLU A 246 5.61 -1.61 -4.31
N THR A 247 4.43 -2.04 -4.77
CA THR A 247 4.11 -2.24 -6.18
C THR A 247 3.30 -1.08 -6.75
N PHE A 248 3.25 0.06 -6.05
CA PHE A 248 2.55 1.25 -6.53
C PHE A 248 3.40 2.09 -7.48
N GLU A 249 4.69 2.19 -7.21
CA GLU A 249 5.63 2.93 -8.07
C GLU A 249 5.73 2.30 -9.46
N PRO A 250 5.96 0.97 -9.61
CA PRO A 250 5.95 0.36 -10.94
C PRO A 250 4.61 0.51 -11.66
N LEU A 251 3.50 0.41 -10.91
CA LEU A 251 2.17 0.67 -11.46
C LEU A 251 2.03 2.10 -11.98
N GLN A 252 2.48 3.08 -11.21
CA GLN A 252 2.46 4.48 -11.63
C GLN A 252 3.29 4.69 -12.89
N GLN A 253 4.49 4.11 -12.95
CA GLN A 253 5.37 4.20 -14.10
C GLN A 253 4.71 3.60 -15.34
N TYR A 254 4.13 2.40 -15.23
CA TYR A 254 3.38 1.78 -16.31
C TYR A 254 2.23 2.67 -16.80
N LEU A 255 1.44 3.27 -15.91
CA LEU A 255 0.34 4.15 -16.34
C LEU A 255 0.83 5.39 -17.10
N HIS A 256 2.08 5.82 -16.84
CA HIS A 256 2.72 6.94 -17.52
C HIS A 256 3.31 6.56 -18.88
N THR A 257 4.00 5.42 -18.97
CA THR A 257 4.77 5.04 -20.16
C THR A 257 4.06 4.03 -21.05
N GLN A 258 3.09 3.29 -20.48
CA GLN A 258 2.45 2.11 -21.08
C GLN A 258 3.46 1.03 -21.53
N ASP A 259 4.67 1.05 -20.94
CA ASP A 259 5.74 0.11 -21.23
C ASP A 259 5.67 -1.07 -20.27
N PHE A 260 5.10 -2.18 -20.76
CA PHE A 260 4.98 -3.42 -19.97
C PHE A 260 6.34 -4.08 -19.73
N VAL A 261 7.32 -3.91 -20.62
CA VAL A 261 8.66 -4.48 -20.46
C VAL A 261 9.41 -3.78 -19.33
N ALA A 262 9.33 -2.45 -19.26
CA ALA A 262 9.86 -1.69 -18.14
C ALA A 262 9.20 -2.11 -16.81
N LEU A 263 7.89 -2.31 -16.80
CA LEU A 263 7.17 -2.81 -15.63
C LEU A 263 7.69 -4.20 -15.18
N ILE A 264 7.88 -5.13 -16.12
CA ILE A 264 8.43 -6.46 -15.82
C ILE A 264 9.80 -6.33 -15.15
N ARG A 265 10.70 -5.51 -15.70
CA ARG A 265 12.06 -5.29 -15.15
C ARG A 265 12.04 -4.79 -13.71
N GLU A 266 11.05 -3.98 -13.35
CA GLU A 266 10.92 -3.47 -11.98
C GLU A 266 10.34 -4.51 -11.01
N LEU A 267 9.40 -5.33 -11.48
CA LEU A 267 8.81 -6.38 -10.67
C LEU A 267 9.78 -7.55 -10.49
N LEU A 268 10.50 -7.90 -11.55
CA LEU A 268 11.38 -9.05 -11.72
C LEU A 268 12.78 -8.55 -12.09
N PRO A 269 13.76 -8.58 -11.19
CA PRO A 269 15.14 -8.14 -11.42
C PRO A 269 15.92 -9.18 -12.26
N ILE A 270 15.30 -9.69 -13.31
CA ILE A 270 15.87 -10.62 -14.29
C ILE A 270 15.77 -9.91 -15.63
N MET A 271 16.69 -10.20 -16.54
CA MET A 271 16.58 -9.68 -17.90
C MET A 271 15.21 -10.05 -18.48
N PRO A 272 14.49 -9.10 -19.09
CA PRO A 272 13.29 -9.44 -19.82
C PRO A 272 13.66 -10.35 -21.00
N PRO A 273 12.67 -11.03 -21.60
CA PRO A 273 12.91 -11.87 -22.75
C PRO A 273 13.60 -11.11 -23.89
N ASP A 274 14.44 -11.85 -24.61
CA ASP A 274 15.28 -11.37 -25.70
C ASP A 274 14.48 -10.55 -26.73
N PRO A 275 14.87 -9.29 -27.02
CA PRO A 275 14.17 -8.45 -28.01
C PRO A 275 14.20 -9.03 -29.43
N GLU A 276 15.04 -10.04 -29.70
CA GLU A 276 15.09 -10.72 -31.00
C GLU A 276 13.89 -11.64 -31.28
N LEU A 277 13.10 -11.99 -30.26
CA LEU A 277 11.90 -12.81 -30.43
C LEU A 277 10.80 -12.01 -31.15
N LYS A 278 10.35 -12.55 -32.30
CA LYS A 278 9.46 -11.84 -33.23
C LYS A 278 8.00 -11.84 -32.79
N THR A 279 7.58 -12.80 -31.96
CA THR A 279 6.17 -12.99 -31.56
C THR A 279 6.02 -13.09 -30.05
N ILE A 280 4.94 -12.53 -29.51
CA ILE A 280 4.63 -12.57 -28.08
C ILE A 280 4.37 -14.02 -27.62
N GLU A 281 3.90 -14.90 -28.52
CA GLU A 281 3.63 -16.31 -28.24
C GLU A 281 4.91 -17.12 -27.94
N GLU A 282 6.02 -16.82 -28.62
CA GLU A 282 7.33 -17.47 -28.39
C GLU A 282 8.03 -16.93 -27.14
N VAL A 283 7.75 -15.68 -26.79
CA VAL A 283 8.36 -14.96 -25.66
C VAL A 283 8.01 -15.61 -24.32
N TRP A 284 6.76 -16.00 -24.11
CA TRP A 284 6.30 -16.45 -22.79
C TRP A 284 6.82 -17.82 -22.35
N PRO A 285 6.80 -18.88 -23.18
CA PRO A 285 7.33 -20.18 -22.78
C PRO A 285 8.82 -20.10 -22.42
N ARG A 286 9.63 -19.45 -23.27
CA ARG A 286 11.05 -19.25 -22.99
C ARG A 286 11.27 -18.43 -21.71
N PHE A 287 10.47 -17.39 -21.49
CA PHE A 287 10.55 -16.62 -20.26
C PHE A 287 10.19 -17.45 -19.01
N THR A 288 9.21 -18.35 -19.10
CA THR A 288 8.88 -19.31 -18.04
C THR A 288 10.06 -20.24 -17.75
N ASP A 289 10.70 -20.78 -18.80
CA ASP A 289 11.86 -21.67 -18.67
C ASP A 289 13.07 -20.92 -18.08
N ASP A 290 13.32 -19.68 -18.51
CA ASP A 290 14.36 -18.82 -17.97
C ASP A 290 14.11 -18.52 -16.48
N LEU A 291 12.86 -18.26 -16.08
CA LEU A 291 12.48 -18.07 -14.68
C LEU A 291 12.71 -19.35 -13.87
N ALA A 292 12.30 -20.51 -14.40
CA ALA A 292 12.51 -21.78 -13.74
C ALA A 292 14.01 -22.03 -13.57
N THR A 293 14.80 -21.95 -14.64
CA THR A 293 16.23 -22.29 -14.64
C THR A 293 17.11 -21.30 -13.88
N CYS A 294 16.85 -19.99 -13.98
CA CYS A 294 17.72 -18.96 -13.41
C CYS A 294 17.40 -18.60 -11.95
N CYS A 295 16.23 -18.97 -11.42
CA CYS A 295 15.80 -18.53 -10.09
C CYS A 295 15.53 -19.70 -9.14
N ASN A 296 15.85 -19.47 -7.87
CA ASN A 296 15.46 -20.39 -6.81
C ASN A 296 14.00 -20.16 -6.38
N ARG A 297 13.44 -21.15 -5.67
CA ARG A 297 12.05 -21.11 -5.21
C ARG A 297 11.71 -19.88 -4.35
N ARG A 298 12.66 -19.38 -3.56
CA ARG A 298 12.47 -18.21 -2.69
C ARG A 298 12.36 -16.93 -3.51
N GLU A 299 13.14 -16.79 -4.57
CA GLU A 299 13.06 -15.68 -5.53
C GLU A 299 11.74 -15.69 -6.28
N LEU A 300 11.37 -16.84 -6.86
CA LEU A 300 10.08 -16.99 -7.55
C LEU A 300 8.89 -16.66 -6.63
N ALA A 301 8.93 -17.09 -5.37
CA ALA A 301 7.92 -16.71 -4.38
C ALA A 301 7.92 -15.20 -4.05
N ALA A 302 9.09 -14.54 -4.06
CA ALA A 302 9.17 -13.09 -3.89
C ALA A 302 8.57 -12.36 -5.10
N PHE A 303 8.84 -12.83 -6.31
CA PHE A 303 8.29 -12.31 -7.56
C PHE A 303 6.78 -12.47 -7.62
N ALA A 304 6.27 -13.67 -7.33
CA ALA A 304 4.83 -13.92 -7.23
C ALA A 304 4.17 -12.97 -6.21
N ARG A 305 4.78 -12.73 -5.04
CA ARG A 305 4.22 -11.76 -4.07
C ARG A 305 4.14 -10.34 -4.63
N ARG A 306 5.12 -9.88 -5.41
CA ARG A 306 5.09 -8.56 -6.06
C ARG A 306 4.01 -8.48 -7.14
N VAL A 307 3.94 -9.47 -8.05
CA VAL A 307 2.90 -9.50 -9.09
C VAL A 307 1.50 -9.58 -8.48
N LEU A 308 1.31 -10.38 -7.42
CA LEU A 308 0.05 -10.42 -6.69
C LEU A 308 -0.28 -9.08 -6.02
N GLY A 309 0.74 -8.38 -5.49
CA GLY A 309 0.61 -7.02 -4.96
C GLY A 309 0.14 -6.02 -6.01
N LEU A 310 0.74 -6.07 -7.20
CA LEU A 310 0.32 -5.28 -8.37
C LEU A 310 -1.13 -5.58 -8.75
N TYR A 311 -1.48 -6.85 -8.96
CA TYR A 311 -2.85 -7.28 -9.27
C TYR A 311 -3.86 -6.74 -8.25
N LYS A 312 -3.55 -6.86 -6.95
CA LYS A 312 -4.41 -6.32 -5.88
C LYS A 312 -4.56 -4.81 -5.96
N ASN A 313 -3.50 -4.07 -6.30
CA ASN A 313 -3.59 -2.63 -6.54
C ASN A 313 -4.49 -2.31 -7.75
N MET A 314 -4.34 -3.03 -8.86
CA MET A 314 -5.18 -2.88 -10.06
C MET A 314 -6.66 -3.10 -9.72
N VAL A 315 -6.98 -4.14 -8.94
CA VAL A 315 -8.35 -4.41 -8.46
C VAL A 315 -8.86 -3.29 -7.54
N ALA A 316 -8.01 -2.80 -6.63
CA ALA A 316 -8.37 -1.78 -5.67
C ALA A 316 -8.70 -0.43 -6.33
N LEU A 317 -7.95 -0.07 -7.38
CA LEU A 317 -8.11 1.15 -8.16
C LEU A 317 -9.11 1.01 -9.31
N ARG A 318 -9.51 -0.24 -9.62
CA ARG A 318 -10.39 -0.59 -10.74
C ARG A 318 -9.86 -0.06 -12.08
N ILE A 319 -8.66 -0.50 -12.43
CA ILE A 319 -8.01 -0.14 -13.70
C ILE A 319 -8.82 -0.69 -14.87
N CYS A 320 -9.04 0.14 -15.90
CA CYS A 320 -9.93 -0.18 -17.02
C CYS A 320 -9.19 -0.72 -18.27
N ASP A 321 -7.86 -0.73 -18.25
CA ASP A 321 -7.04 -1.18 -19.37
C ASP A 321 -7.03 -2.72 -19.51
N LYS A 322 -7.69 -3.22 -20.56
CA LYS A 322 -7.80 -4.65 -20.85
C LYS A 322 -6.48 -5.29 -21.26
N ALA A 323 -5.63 -4.57 -22.00
CA ALA A 323 -4.33 -5.09 -22.42
C ALA A 323 -3.46 -5.30 -21.18
N PHE A 324 -3.43 -4.32 -20.29
CA PHE A 324 -2.69 -4.42 -19.04
C PHE A 324 -3.15 -5.60 -18.16
N TRP A 325 -4.47 -5.83 -18.04
CA TRP A 325 -4.98 -7.01 -17.33
C TRP A 325 -4.49 -8.32 -17.95
N ARG A 326 -4.58 -8.46 -19.27
CA ARG A 326 -4.13 -9.66 -19.98
C ARG A 326 -2.65 -9.92 -19.73
N ASP A 327 -1.82 -8.89 -19.84
CA ASP A 327 -0.37 -9.04 -19.77
C ASP A 327 0.09 -9.37 -18.33
N VAL A 328 -0.52 -8.77 -17.30
CA VAL A 328 -0.27 -9.14 -15.89
C VAL A 328 -0.73 -10.56 -15.55
N LEU A 329 -1.86 -11.01 -16.10
CA LEU A 329 -2.34 -12.38 -15.91
C LEU A 329 -1.41 -13.38 -16.61
N LYS A 330 -0.91 -13.05 -17.80
CA LYS A 330 0.05 -13.92 -18.49
C LYS A 330 1.37 -14.02 -17.72
N LEU A 331 1.88 -12.90 -17.21
CA LEU A 331 3.06 -12.89 -16.32
C LEU A 331 2.84 -13.73 -15.05
N TRP A 332 1.62 -13.70 -14.49
CA TRP A 332 1.27 -14.54 -13.36
C TRP A 332 1.32 -16.03 -13.70
N ASP A 333 0.74 -16.42 -14.83
CA ASP A 333 0.72 -17.82 -15.28
C ASP A 333 2.15 -18.35 -15.48
N CYS A 334 3.04 -17.57 -16.12
CA CYS A 334 4.45 -17.90 -16.25
C CYS A 334 5.15 -18.11 -14.90
N LEU A 335 4.90 -17.24 -13.91
CA LEU A 335 5.48 -17.39 -12.58
C LEU A 335 4.97 -18.62 -11.84
N VAL A 336 3.67 -18.93 -11.95
CA VAL A 336 3.09 -20.14 -11.33
C VAL A 336 3.68 -21.39 -11.96
N GLU A 337 3.76 -21.44 -13.29
CA GLU A 337 4.35 -22.55 -14.03
C GLU A 337 5.82 -22.76 -13.67
N ALA A 338 6.63 -21.69 -13.63
CA ALA A 338 8.03 -21.77 -13.21
C ALA A 338 8.19 -22.30 -11.76
N VAL A 339 7.30 -21.90 -10.84
CA VAL A 339 7.29 -22.41 -9.46
C VAL A 339 6.91 -23.89 -9.43
N GLU A 340 5.95 -24.33 -10.26
CA GLU A 340 5.51 -25.72 -10.34
C GLU A 340 6.58 -26.62 -10.94
N SER A 341 7.25 -26.21 -12.02
CA SER A 341 8.36 -26.95 -12.65
C SER A 341 9.51 -27.23 -11.67
N ARG A 342 9.87 -26.25 -10.82
CA ARG A 342 10.90 -26.43 -9.80
C ARG A 342 10.53 -27.39 -8.67
N ASN A 343 9.25 -27.49 -8.32
CA ASN A 343 8.82 -28.44 -7.27
C ASN A 343 8.98 -29.89 -7.72
N ILE A 344 8.90 -30.16 -9.02
CA ILE A 344 9.07 -31.50 -9.58
C ILE A 344 10.55 -31.92 -9.49
N GLU A 345 11.47 -31.03 -9.82
CA GLU A 345 12.92 -31.31 -9.76
C GLU A 345 13.42 -31.60 -8.34
N GLU A 346 12.98 -30.81 -7.33
CA GLU A 346 13.38 -31.04 -5.93
C GLU A 346 12.86 -32.37 -5.37
N GLN A 347 11.71 -32.87 -5.85
CA GLN A 347 11.18 -34.18 -5.45
C GLN A 347 11.93 -35.34 -6.11
N VAL A 348 12.44 -35.14 -7.33
CA VAL A 348 13.19 -36.15 -8.09
C VAL A 348 14.65 -36.25 -7.62
N ALA A 349 15.21 -35.17 -7.06
CA ALA A 349 16.61 -35.10 -6.61
C ALA A 349 16.88 -35.69 -5.21
N VAL A 350 15.95 -36.49 -4.65
CA VAL A 350 16.24 -37.31 -3.45
C VAL A 350 16.59 -38.73 -3.90
N PRO A 351 17.87 -39.07 -4.14
CA PRO A 351 18.25 -40.45 -4.35
C PRO A 351 17.93 -41.25 -3.09
N SER A 352 17.09 -42.28 -3.27
CA SER A 352 16.67 -43.23 -2.23
C SER A 352 17.81 -44.01 -1.56
N SER A 353 19.07 -43.77 -1.92
CA SER A 353 20.24 -44.49 -1.41
C SER A 353 20.86 -43.92 -0.13
N ASP A 354 20.52 -42.69 0.28
CA ASP A 354 21.08 -42.06 1.50
C ASP A 354 20.11 -42.03 2.69
N LEU A 355 19.01 -42.78 2.63
CA LEU A 355 18.13 -42.99 3.79
C LEU A 355 18.50 -44.27 4.55
N TYR A 356 19.78 -44.41 4.88
CA TYR A 356 20.28 -45.41 5.81
C TYR A 356 21.38 -44.81 6.68
N VAL A 357 21.25 -44.99 8.01
CA VAL A 357 22.30 -44.85 9.04
C VAL A 357 22.62 -43.37 9.35
N CYS A 358 22.46 -42.78 10.54
CA CYS A 358 22.56 -43.17 11.95
C CYS A 358 22.06 -41.92 12.75
N ILE A 359 21.57 -41.91 13.98
CA ILE A 359 22.10 -42.47 15.22
C ILE A 359 20.92 -42.61 16.21
N SER A 360 20.63 -43.86 16.57
CA SER A 360 20.30 -44.20 17.96
C SER A 360 21.61 -44.20 18.73
N ALA A 361 21.70 -43.41 19.80
CA ALA A 361 22.63 -43.64 20.89
C ALA A 361 22.02 -43.06 22.16
N ASP A 362 21.91 -43.94 23.14
CA ASP A 362 21.30 -43.79 24.45
C ASP A 362 21.88 -42.64 25.30
N PRO A 363 21.14 -42.23 26.34
CA PRO A 363 21.64 -41.33 27.37
C PRO A 363 22.38 -42.15 28.43
N ASP A 364 23.69 -41.99 28.54
CA ASP A 364 24.45 -42.23 29.78
C ASP A 364 25.89 -41.73 29.61
N HIS A 365 26.16 -40.53 30.14
CA HIS A 365 27.35 -40.12 30.91
C HIS A 365 27.40 -38.60 31.14
#